data_AF-A0A9E0UGM3-F1
#
_entry.id   AF-A0A9E0UGM3-F1
#
_cell.length_a   1.000
_cell.length_b   1.000
_cell.length_c   1.000
_cell.angle_alpha   90.00
_cell.angle_beta   90.00
_cell.angle_gamma   90.00
#
_symmetry.space_group_name_H-M   'P 1'
#
loop_
_entity.id
_entity.type
_entity.pdbx_description
1 polymer ?
#
loop_
_entity_poly.entity_id
_entity_poly.type
_entity_poly.pdbx_seq_one_letter_code
_entity_poly.pdbx_strand_id
1 'polypeptide(L)' 'MKKAKDFFIAILGVIALIYLLNPGAGILEIIPDNLPFIGNIDEATAGLILLSCLRYFGMDISNLFKKQ' A
#
# COMPACT_ATOMS: atom_id res chain seq x y z
N MET A 1 20.12 -14.28 4.56
CA MET A 1 18.66 -14.24 4.85
C MET A 1 18.09 -12.82 4.87
N LYS A 2 18.73 -11.81 5.50
CA LYS A 2 18.25 -10.40 5.47
C LYS A 2 18.02 -9.85 4.05
N LYS A 3 19.00 -9.98 3.14
CA LYS A 3 18.88 -9.50 1.75
C LYS A 3 17.66 -10.05 0.98
N ALA A 4 17.34 -11.33 1.15
CA ALA A 4 16.18 -11.94 0.49
C ALA A 4 14.86 -11.40 1.04
N LYS A 5 14.78 -11.20 2.37
CA LYS A 5 13.64 -10.56 3.02
C LYS A 5 13.50 -9.10 2.59
N ASP A 6 14.59 -8.35 2.55
CA ASP A 6 14.60 -6.95 2.12
C ASP A 6 14.12 -6.82 0.67
N PHE A 7 14.61 -7.70 -0.22
CA PHE A 7 14.16 -7.76 -1.61
C PHE A 7 12.66 -8.07 -1.73
N PHE A 8 12.17 -9.04 -0.96
CA PHE A 8 10.74 -9.39 -0.94
C PHE A 8 9.87 -8.22 -0.46
N ILE A 9 10.27 -7.51 0.60
CA ILE A 9 9.53 -6.36 1.12
C ILE A 9 9.56 -5.20 0.13
N ALA A 10 10.67 -4.99 -0.59
CA ALA A 10 10.74 -3.99 -1.65
C ALA A 10 9.76 -4.30 -2.79
N ILE A 11 9.69 -5.57 -3.24
CA ILE A 11 8.73 -6.00 -4.26
C ILE A 11 7.29 -5.77 -3.79
N LEU A 12 6.95 -6.15 -2.55
CA LEU A 12 5.62 -5.92 -2.00
C LEU A 12 5.25 -4.43 -1.98
N GLY A 13 6.19 -3.56 -1.61
CA GLY A 13 5.99 -2.11 -1.65
C GLY A 13 5.73 -1.60 -3.07
N VAL A 14 6.47 -2.09 -4.07
CA VAL A 14 6.26 -1.72 -5.48
C VAL A 14 4.90 -2.20 -5.99
N ILE A 15 4.50 -3.43 -5.67
CA ILE A 15 3.19 -3.95 -6.06
C ILE A 15 2.07 -3.12 -5.43
N ALA A 16 2.16 -2.82 -4.13
CA ALA A 16 1.17 -1.99 -3.44
C ALA A 16 1.09 -0.57 -4.03
N LEU A 17 2.24 0.01 -4.41
CA LEU A 17 2.28 1.31 -5.09
C LEU A 17 1.61 1.26 -6.46
N ILE A 18 1.93 0.26 -7.29
CA ILE A 18 1.30 0.10 -8.62
C ILE A 18 -0.21 -0.10 -8.48
N TYR A 19 -0.65 -0.90 -7.51
CA TYR A 19 -2.06 -1.12 -7.23
C TYR A 19 -2.78 0.20 -6.88
N LEU A 20 -2.21 1.00 -5.96
CA LEU A 20 -2.75 2.32 -5.60
C LEU A 20 -2.74 3.34 -6.74
N LEU A 21 -1.82 3.23 -7.69
CA LEU A 21 -1.82 4.07 -8.89
C LEU A 21 -2.99 3.73 -9.84
N ASN A 22 -3.68 2.60 -9.62
CA ASN A 22 -4.83 2.13 -10.39
C ASN A 22 -4.64 2.26 -11.92
N PRO A 23 -3.60 1.64 -12.51
CA PRO A 23 -3.35 1.71 -13.96
C PRO A 23 -4.47 1.06 -14.77
N GLY A 24 -5.28 0.19 -14.15
CA GLY A 24 -6.46 -0.42 -14.75
C GLY A 24 -7.67 0.51 -14.82
N ALA A 25 -7.59 1.73 -14.26
CA ALA A 25 -8.65 2.74 -14.25
C ALA A 25 -10.01 2.19 -13.76
N GLY A 26 -10.00 1.30 -12.76
CA GLY A 26 -11.21 0.67 -12.22
C GLY A 26 -11.82 -0.43 -13.09
N ILE A 27 -11.17 -0.83 -14.19
CA ILE A 27 -11.64 -1.94 -15.06
C ILE A 27 -11.33 -3.31 -14.42
N LEU A 28 -10.32 -3.37 -13.54
CA LEU A 28 -9.85 -4.58 -12.87
C LEU A 28 -9.91 -4.43 -11.35
N GLU A 29 -11.08 -4.12 -10.82
CA GLU A 29 -11.33 -4.07 -9.36
C GLU A 29 -11.70 -5.46 -8.82
N ILE A 30 -11.09 -5.84 -7.69
CA ILE A 30 -11.44 -7.09 -6.99
C ILE A 30 -12.71 -6.88 -6.17
N ILE A 31 -12.85 -5.70 -5.55
CA ILE A 31 -14.02 -5.29 -4.79
C ILE A 31 -14.72 -4.14 -5.53
N PRO A 32 -16.06 -4.19 -5.70
CA PRO A 32 -16.77 -3.09 -6.35
C PRO A 32 -16.67 -1.79 -5.54
N ASP A 33 -16.12 -0.75 -6.17
CA ASP A 33 -15.93 0.59 -5.58
C ASP A 33 -17.23 1.31 -5.18
N ASN A 34 -18.37 0.86 -5.70
CA ASN A 34 -19.67 1.45 -5.47
C ASN A 34 -20.41 0.88 -4.23
N LEU A 35 -19.79 -0.02 -3.48
CA LEU A 35 -20.38 -0.54 -2.25
C LEU A 35 -20.15 0.43 -1.07
N PRO A 36 -21.22 0.90 -0.41
CA PRO A 36 -21.06 1.71 0.78
C PRO A 36 -20.31 0.92 1.86
N PHE A 37 -19.42 1.60 2.60
CA PHE A 37 -18.56 1.06 3.68
C PHE A 37 -17.47 0.05 3.29
N ILE A 38 -17.57 -0.62 2.14
CA ILE A 38 -16.73 -1.76 1.77
C ILE A 38 -15.98 -1.54 0.46
N GLY A 39 -16.49 -0.67 -0.41
CA GLY A 39 -15.75 -0.22 -1.59
C GLY A 39 -14.43 0.43 -1.17
N ASN A 40 -13.36 0.10 -1.89
CA ASN A 40 -11.99 0.54 -1.66
C ASN A 40 -11.24 -0.03 -0.43
N ILE A 41 -11.70 -1.13 0.19
CA ILE A 41 -10.97 -1.77 1.31
C ILE A 41 -9.63 -2.34 0.86
N ASP A 42 -9.57 -2.85 -0.36
CA ASP A 42 -8.38 -3.35 -1.02
C ASP A 42 -7.33 -2.24 -1.23
N GLU A 43 -7.73 -1.05 -1.65
CA GLU A 43 -6.89 0.15 -1.75
C GLU A 43 -6.40 0.61 -0.38
N ALA A 44 -7.28 0.63 0.63
CA ALA A 44 -6.88 0.95 1.99
C ALA A 44 -5.84 -0.06 2.52
N THR A 45 -6.03 -1.34 2.20
CA THR A 45 -5.09 -2.41 2.55
C THR A 45 -3.76 -2.23 1.82
N ALA A 46 -3.77 -1.91 0.53
CA ALA A 46 -2.58 -1.59 -0.24
C ALA A 46 -1.84 -0.37 0.34
N GLY A 47 -2.56 0.65 0.80
CA GLY A 47 -2.01 1.80 1.54
C GLY A 47 -1.28 1.40 2.81
N LEU A 48 -1.90 0.57 3.66
CA LEU A 48 -1.27 0.09 4.89
C LEU A 48 -0.05 -0.79 4.62
N ILE A 49 -0.09 -1.63 3.59
CA ILE A 49 1.05 -2.44 3.16
C ILE A 49 2.21 -1.53 2.70
N LEU A 50 1.91 -0.53 1.87
CA LEU A 50 2.93 0.41 1.38
C LEU A 50 3.58 1.18 2.54
N LEU A 51 2.79 1.74 3.45
CA LEU A 51 3.31 2.44 4.64
C LEU A 51 4.17 1.52 5.51
N SER A 52 3.76 0.27 5.68
CA SER A 52 4.52 -0.74 6.44
C SER A 52 5.86 -1.08 5.77
N CYS A 53 5.88 -1.20 4.44
CA CYS A 53 7.11 -1.42 3.67
C CYS A 53 8.06 -0.22 3.77
N LEU A 54 7.54 1.00 3.65
CA LEU A 54 8.34 2.22 3.80
C LEU A 54 8.96 2.32 5.20
N ARG A 55 8.15 2.08 6.24
CA ARG A 55 8.61 2.04 7.63
C ARG A 55 9.67 0.95 7.86
N TYR A 56 9.55 -0.21 7.21
CA TYR A 56 10.57 -1.26 7.25
C TYR A 56 11.93 -0.78 6.75
N PHE A 57 11.96 0.08 5.72
CA PHE A 57 13.19 0.70 5.20
C PHE A 57 13.60 1.99 5.93
N GLY A 58 12.96 2.32 7.05
CA GLY A 58 13.29 3.49 7.86
C GLY A 58 12.59 4.79 7.44
N MET A 59 11.67 4.72 6.46
CA MET A 59 10.84 5.86 6.05
C MET A 59 9.51 5.82 6.82
N ASP A 60 9.49 6.36 8.04
CA ASP A 60 8.27 6.45 8.84
C ASP A 60 7.56 7.81 8.63
N ILE A 61 6.58 7.81 7.72
CA ILE A 61 5.79 9.00 7.36
C ILE A 61 4.71 9.32 8.41
N SER A 62 4.44 8.42 9.37
CA SER A 62 3.40 8.65 10.40
C SER A 62 3.67 9.85 11.29
N ASN A 63 4.93 10.26 11.42
CA ASN A 63 5.32 11.43 12.19
C ASN A 63 5.17 12.76 11.44
N LEU A 64 4.84 12.75 10.14
CA LEU A 64 4.73 13.96 9.32
C LEU A 64 3.68 14.95 9.85
N PHE A 65 2.61 14.43 10.45
CA PHE A 65 1.49 15.23 10.97
C PHE A 65 1.41 15.22 12.49
N LYS A 66 2.50 14.84 13.20
CA LYS A 66 2.52 14.94 14.66
C LYS A 66 2.38 16.41 15.06
N LYS A 67 1.31 16.71 15.79
CA LYS A 67 1.13 18.01 16.46
C LYS A 67 2.22 18.17 17.54
N GLN A 68 2.99 19.25 17.44
CA GLN A 68 3.99 19.64 18.44
C GLN A 68 3.33 20.03 19.77
#